data_AF-X0YJ15-F1
#
_entry.id   AF-X0YJ15-F1
#
_cell.length_a   1.000
_cell.length_b   1.000
_cell.length_c   1.000
_cell.angle_alpha   90.00
_cell.angle_beta   90.00
_cell.angle_gamma   90.00
#
_symmetry.space_group_name_H-M   'P 1'
#
loop_
_entity.id
_entity.type
_entity.pdbx_description
1 polymer ?
#
loop_
_entity_poly.entity_id
_entity_poly.type
_entity_poly.pdbx_seq_one_letter_code
_entity_poly.pdbx_strand_id
1 'polypeptide(L)'
;MVQLPKPEIRFKENIDGFFSHIIQIIKDSIKEHNKNHFVSVESIQSLKDLITLYDTETIMMLFIQHTSNSWKLIKERDPHFFKGFQDVLSKIPIRDLNQTQFMFNLVTLKDDDKNIISDDNREVMWQFCESFVYILVDYVHRMRVPRTKLLPNGEKKAVYTLKFLGYFNIREHCKTWSIDLVF
;
A
#
# COMPACT_ATOMS: atom_id res chain seq x y z
N MET A 1 8.92 24.75 9.31
CA MET A 1 8.72 23.50 8.55
C MET A 1 7.87 22.58 9.41
N VAL A 2 6.70 22.15 8.92
CA VAL A 2 5.88 21.16 9.63
C VAL A 2 6.60 19.82 9.51
N GLN A 3 7.04 19.26 10.63
CA GLN A 3 7.68 17.95 10.63
C GLN A 3 6.60 16.90 10.35
N LEU A 4 6.72 16.19 9.23
CA LEU A 4 5.81 15.09 8.91
C LEU A 4 5.89 14.01 10.00
N PRO A 5 4.77 13.36 10.37
CA PRO A 5 4.79 12.23 11.29
C PRO A 5 5.70 11.11 10.79
N LYS A 6 6.12 10.24 11.72
CA LYS A 6 6.96 9.09 11.38
C LYS A 6 6.28 8.19 10.32
N PRO A 7 7.02 7.54 9.41
CA PRO A 7 6.45 6.67 8.38
C PRO A 7 5.48 5.62 8.93
N GLU A 8 5.76 5.04 10.09
CA GLU A 8 4.93 4.01 10.73
C GLU A 8 3.54 4.55 11.09
N ILE A 9 3.48 5.79 11.63
CA ILE A 9 2.22 6.45 11.96
C ILE A 9 1.39 6.68 10.70
N ARG A 10 2.01 7.28 9.67
CA ARG A 10 1.34 7.54 8.39
C ARG A 10 0.90 6.25 7.71
N PHE A 11 1.71 5.20 7.78
CA PHE A 11 1.38 3.90 7.21
C PHE A 11 0.17 3.28 7.88
N LYS A 12 0.12 3.31 9.22
CA LYS A 12 -1.01 2.82 10.00
C LYS A 12 -2.29 3.60 9.68
N GLU A 13 -2.23 4.92 9.61
CA GLU A 13 -3.35 5.77 9.20
C GLU A 13 -3.82 5.47 7.77
N ASN A 14 -2.87 5.25 6.84
CA ASN A 14 -3.19 4.93 5.45
C ASN A 14 -3.84 3.55 5.30
N ILE A 15 -3.36 2.54 6.05
CA ILE A 15 -4.02 1.22 6.15
C ILE A 15 -5.43 1.36 6.72
N ASP A 16 -5.59 2.09 7.81
CA ASP A 16 -6.89 2.27 8.46
C ASP A 16 -7.90 2.92 7.51
N GLY A 17 -7.48 4.00 6.84
CA GLY A 17 -8.28 4.71 5.84
C GLY A 17 -8.63 3.81 4.65
N PHE A 18 -7.67 3.04 4.14
CA PHE A 18 -7.89 2.13 3.01
C PHE A 18 -8.96 1.08 3.31
N PHE A 19 -8.86 0.38 4.45
CA PHE A 19 -9.86 -0.60 4.85
C PHE A 19 -11.21 0.04 5.18
N SER A 20 -11.22 1.23 5.77
CA SER A 20 -12.48 1.97 6.04
C SER A 20 -13.19 2.34 4.74
N HIS A 21 -12.44 2.76 3.72
CA HIS A 21 -12.98 3.07 2.39
C HIS A 21 -13.55 1.82 1.72
N ILE A 22 -12.84 0.69 1.79
CA ILE A 22 -13.33 -0.60 1.30
C ILE A 22 -14.64 -1.01 1.99
N ILE A 23 -14.70 -0.89 3.32
CA ILE A 23 -15.93 -1.19 4.08
C ILE A 23 -17.08 -0.30 3.60
N GLN A 24 -16.82 0.97 3.34
CA GLN A 24 -17.82 1.90 2.83
C GLN A 24 -18.31 1.48 1.43
N ILE A 25 -17.39 1.15 0.51
CA ILE A 25 -17.73 0.61 -0.82
C ILE A 25 -18.65 -0.61 -0.72
N ILE A 26 -18.34 -1.56 0.16
CA ILE A 26 -19.16 -2.77 0.35
C ILE A 26 -20.56 -2.38 0.85
N LYS A 27 -20.65 -1.49 1.85
CA LYS A 27 -21.93 -1.04 2.41
C LYS A 27 -22.81 -0.37 1.35
N ASP A 28 -22.21 0.47 0.50
CA ASP A 28 -22.94 1.17 -0.55
C ASP A 28 -23.37 0.20 -1.66
N SER A 29 -22.50 -0.74 -2.04
CA SER A 29 -22.84 -1.80 -2.99
C SER A 29 -24.01 -2.68 -2.52
N ILE A 30 -24.05 -3.06 -1.24
CA ILE A 30 -25.17 -3.83 -0.65
C ILE A 30 -26.47 -3.03 -0.73
N LYS A 31 -26.44 -1.73 -0.45
CA LYS A 31 -27.63 -0.85 -0.50
C LYS A 31 -28.16 -0.68 -1.92
N GLU A 32 -27.26 -0.48 -2.89
CA GLU A 32 -27.63 -0.13 -4.27
C GLU A 32 -28.02 -1.35 -5.09
N HIS A 33 -27.32 -2.48 -4.92
CA HIS A 33 -27.49 -3.67 -5.76
C HIS A 33 -28.26 -4.80 -5.07
N ASN A 34 -28.54 -4.71 -3.76
CA ASN A 34 -29.15 -5.77 -2.94
C ASN A 34 -28.43 -7.12 -3.10
N LYS A 35 -27.14 -7.09 -3.43
CA LYS A 35 -26.30 -8.26 -3.65
C LYS A 35 -25.27 -8.34 -2.53
N ASN A 36 -25.30 -9.45 -1.79
CA ASN A 36 -24.20 -9.83 -0.92
C ASN A 36 -23.05 -10.33 -1.80
N HIS A 37 -22.31 -9.41 -2.40
CA HIS A 37 -21.14 -9.75 -3.19
C HIS A 37 -19.99 -10.20 -2.28
N PHE A 38 -20.05 -11.49 -1.94
CA PHE A 38 -19.00 -12.41 -1.56
C PHE A 38 -18.21 -12.15 -0.27
N VAL A 39 -18.13 -10.92 0.24
CA VAL A 39 -17.45 -10.63 1.51
C VAL A 39 -18.30 -9.74 2.39
N SER A 40 -18.50 -10.19 3.62
CA SER A 40 -19.28 -9.47 4.61
C SER A 40 -18.47 -8.28 5.15
N VAL A 41 -19.17 -7.21 5.54
CA VAL A 41 -18.53 -6.05 6.19
C VAL A 41 -17.73 -6.47 7.42
N GLU A 42 -18.26 -7.44 8.18
CA GLU A 42 -17.65 -7.99 9.39
C GLU A 42 -16.32 -8.68 9.10
N SER A 43 -16.21 -9.32 7.92
CA SER A 43 -14.98 -9.98 7.49
C SER A 43 -13.87 -8.96 7.25
N ILE A 44 -14.16 -7.87 6.55
CA ILE A 44 -13.17 -6.80 6.31
C ILE A 44 -12.87 -6.02 7.59
N GLN A 45 -13.86 -5.80 8.46
CA GLN A 45 -13.62 -5.19 9.77
C GLN A 45 -12.69 -6.05 10.62
N SER A 46 -12.91 -7.36 10.65
CA SER A 46 -12.03 -8.29 11.37
C SER A 46 -10.60 -8.28 10.80
N LEU A 47 -10.47 -8.20 9.48
CA LEU A 47 -9.17 -8.07 8.82
C LEU A 47 -8.46 -6.77 9.21
N LYS A 48 -9.18 -5.64 9.18
CA LYS A 48 -8.68 -4.33 9.61
C LYS A 48 -8.19 -4.40 11.06
N ASP A 49 -9.02 -4.92 11.96
CA ASP A 49 -8.70 -5.04 13.39
C ASP A 49 -7.47 -5.93 13.59
N LEU A 50 -7.37 -7.06 12.90
CA LEU A 50 -6.20 -7.92 12.95
C LEU A 50 -4.93 -7.20 12.48
N ILE A 51 -4.95 -6.54 11.32
CA ILE A 51 -3.79 -5.80 10.81
C ILE A 51 -3.34 -4.71 11.78
N THR A 52 -4.28 -4.03 12.44
CA THR A 52 -3.95 -2.97 13.40
C THR A 52 -3.35 -3.48 14.72
N LEU A 53 -3.55 -4.76 15.05
CA LEU A 53 -2.90 -5.43 16.19
C LEU A 53 -1.47 -5.88 15.87
N TYR A 54 -1.12 -6.01 14.59
CA TYR A 54 0.23 -6.37 14.18
C TYR A 54 1.21 -5.22 14.37
N ASP A 55 2.47 -5.59 14.62
CA ASP A 55 3.57 -4.65 14.60
C ASP A 55 3.66 -3.95 13.23
N THR A 56 3.61 -2.62 13.25
CA THR A 56 3.49 -1.81 12.03
C THR A 56 4.73 -1.95 11.15
N GLU A 57 5.92 -2.03 11.75
CA GLU A 57 7.15 -2.24 10.98
C GLU A 57 7.13 -3.59 10.26
N THR A 58 6.67 -4.64 10.94
CA THR A 58 6.51 -5.98 10.34
C THR A 58 5.58 -5.94 9.12
N ILE A 59 4.43 -5.26 9.20
CA ILE A 59 3.52 -5.13 8.05
C ILE A 59 4.16 -4.31 6.93
N MET A 60 4.82 -3.20 7.23
CA MET A 60 5.54 -2.40 6.23
C MET A 60 6.61 -3.23 5.50
N MET A 61 7.36 -4.04 6.24
CA MET A 61 8.37 -4.93 5.68
C MET A 61 7.76 -5.98 4.75
N LEU A 62 6.64 -6.61 5.14
CA LEU A 62 5.91 -7.53 4.27
C LEU A 62 5.43 -6.82 2.99
N PHE A 63 4.89 -5.60 3.10
CA PHE A 63 4.51 -4.81 1.94
C PHE A 63 5.68 -4.56 1.00
N ILE A 64 6.83 -4.11 1.51
CA ILE A 64 8.00 -3.85 0.66
C ILE A 64 8.47 -5.16 -0.01
N GLN A 65 8.53 -6.26 0.75
CA GLN A 65 8.97 -7.56 0.24
C GLN A 65 8.06 -8.09 -0.88
N HIS A 66 6.75 -7.95 -0.74
CA HIS A 66 5.79 -8.59 -1.63
C HIS A 66 5.26 -7.69 -2.75
N THR A 67 5.37 -6.36 -2.62
CA THR A 67 4.73 -5.43 -3.57
C THR A 67 5.71 -4.53 -4.33
N SER A 68 6.95 -4.34 -3.87
CA SER A 68 7.88 -3.35 -4.46
C SER A 68 8.13 -3.52 -5.96
N ASN A 69 8.27 -4.75 -6.44
CA ASN A 69 8.46 -5.06 -7.86
C ASN A 69 7.24 -4.71 -8.74
N SER A 70 6.07 -4.57 -8.12
CA SER A 70 4.79 -4.31 -8.78
C SER A 70 4.30 -2.87 -8.63
N TRP A 71 5.06 -1.99 -7.98
CA TRP A 71 4.61 -0.61 -7.75
C TRP A 71 4.35 0.17 -9.04
N LYS A 72 5.03 -0.14 -10.15
CA LYS A 72 4.72 0.47 -11.46
C LYS A 72 3.25 0.25 -11.88
N LEU A 73 2.66 -0.88 -11.49
CA LEU A 73 1.28 -1.24 -11.83
C LEU A 73 0.28 -0.27 -11.16
N ILE A 74 0.64 0.34 -10.03
CA ILE A 74 -0.20 1.35 -9.37
C ILE A 74 -0.35 2.59 -10.28
N LYS A 75 0.75 3.04 -10.91
CA LYS A 75 0.72 4.17 -11.85
C LYS A 75 -0.06 3.87 -13.11
N GLU A 76 0.02 2.63 -13.57
CA GLU A 76 -0.71 2.12 -14.73
C GLU A 76 -2.18 1.80 -14.39
N ARG A 77 -2.58 1.95 -13.12
CA ARG A 77 -3.92 1.61 -12.61
C ARG A 77 -4.29 0.14 -12.92
N ASP A 78 -3.29 -0.74 -12.95
CA ASP A 78 -3.43 -2.16 -13.29
C ASP A 78 -3.82 -2.98 -12.04
N PRO A 79 -5.02 -3.59 -12.01
CA PRO A 79 -5.51 -4.42 -10.91
C PRO A 79 -4.59 -5.55 -10.48
N HIS A 80 -3.68 -6.02 -11.34
CA HIS A 80 -2.71 -7.06 -10.99
C HIS A 80 -1.80 -6.66 -9.82
N PHE A 81 -1.68 -5.36 -9.52
CA PHE A 81 -1.05 -4.88 -8.28
C PHE A 81 -1.63 -5.56 -7.03
N PHE A 82 -2.95 -5.73 -6.94
CA PHE A 82 -3.62 -6.27 -5.75
C PHE A 82 -3.28 -7.74 -5.47
N LYS A 83 -2.69 -8.47 -6.42
CA LYS A 83 -2.13 -9.79 -6.14
C LYS A 83 -0.97 -9.74 -5.14
N GLY A 84 -0.10 -8.73 -5.25
CA GLY A 84 0.96 -8.53 -4.25
C GLY A 84 0.40 -8.14 -2.88
N PHE A 85 -0.67 -7.35 -2.86
CA PHE A 85 -1.39 -7.01 -1.62
C PHE A 85 -2.00 -8.26 -0.98
N GLN A 86 -2.61 -9.13 -1.79
CA GLN A 86 -3.12 -10.42 -1.37
C GLN A 86 -2.02 -11.28 -0.74
N ASP A 87 -0.82 -11.32 -1.35
CA ASP A 87 0.32 -12.05 -0.80
C ASP A 87 0.71 -11.52 0.58
N VAL A 88 0.71 -10.20 0.80
CA VAL A 88 0.94 -9.60 2.13
C VAL A 88 -0.08 -10.10 3.14
N LEU A 89 -1.37 -10.02 2.81
CA LEU A 89 -2.45 -10.45 3.70
C LEU A 89 -2.36 -11.93 4.03
N SER A 90 -1.93 -12.77 3.08
CA SER A 90 -1.74 -14.21 3.29
C SER A 90 -0.64 -14.55 4.32
N LYS A 91 0.28 -13.62 4.59
CA LYS A 91 1.34 -13.79 5.61
C LYS A 91 0.88 -13.42 7.01
N ILE A 92 -0.28 -12.77 7.12
CA ILE A 92 -0.93 -12.52 8.39
C ILE A 92 -1.76 -13.77 8.70
N PRO A 93 -1.64 -14.39 9.88
CA PRO A 93 -2.35 -15.60 10.27
C PRO A 93 -3.84 -15.29 10.52
N ILE A 94 -4.53 -14.94 9.45
CA ILE A 94 -5.97 -14.78 9.39
C ILE A 94 -6.54 -16.18 9.19
N ARG A 95 -7.47 -16.58 10.07
CA ARG A 95 -8.07 -17.92 10.04
C ARG A 95 -8.93 -18.19 8.80
N ASP A 96 -9.23 -17.18 7.99
CA ASP A 96 -10.15 -17.29 6.85
C ASP A 96 -9.51 -16.79 5.54
N LEU A 97 -8.94 -17.73 4.77
CA LEU A 97 -8.17 -17.47 3.55
C LEU A 97 -9.01 -16.93 2.38
N ASN A 98 -10.34 -17.10 2.42
CA ASN A 98 -11.25 -16.60 1.39
C ASN A 98 -11.31 -15.06 1.32
N GLN A 99 -10.84 -14.37 2.36
CA GLN A 99 -10.77 -12.90 2.40
C GLN A 99 -9.63 -12.31 1.56
N THR A 100 -8.65 -13.12 1.14
CA THR A 100 -7.45 -12.62 0.46
C THR A 100 -7.69 -12.39 -1.05
N GLN A 101 -8.52 -13.22 -1.70
CA GLN A 101 -8.94 -13.03 -3.11
C GLN A 101 -9.86 -11.81 -3.31
N PHE A 102 -10.44 -11.32 -2.22
CA PHE A 102 -11.38 -10.21 -2.25
C PHE A 102 -10.80 -8.92 -2.84
N MET A 103 -9.56 -8.57 -2.52
CA MET A 103 -8.98 -7.29 -2.95
C MET A 103 -8.92 -7.17 -4.47
N PHE A 104 -8.48 -8.25 -5.14
CA PHE A 104 -8.44 -8.31 -6.60
C PHE A 104 -9.85 -8.36 -7.20
N ASN A 105 -10.75 -9.14 -6.58
CA ASN A 105 -12.12 -9.25 -7.03
C ASN A 105 -12.86 -7.91 -6.91
N LEU A 106 -12.68 -7.18 -5.80
CA LEU A 106 -13.32 -5.90 -5.52
C LEU A 106 -13.10 -4.92 -6.69
N VAL A 107 -11.86 -4.74 -7.13
CA VAL A 107 -11.52 -3.77 -8.18
C VAL A 107 -11.88 -4.22 -9.60
N THR A 108 -12.10 -5.53 -9.82
CA THR A 108 -12.40 -6.11 -11.13
C THR A 108 -13.88 -6.51 -11.29
N LEU A 109 -14.68 -6.43 -10.22
CA LEU A 109 -16.04 -6.94 -10.21
C LEU A 109 -16.97 -6.13 -11.12
N LYS A 110 -17.76 -6.86 -11.90
CA LYS A 110 -18.78 -6.31 -12.79
C LYS A 110 -20.15 -6.94 -12.50
N ASP A 111 -21.19 -6.14 -12.64
CA ASP A 111 -22.59 -6.52 -12.67
C ASP A 111 -23.18 -6.08 -14.01
N ASP A 112 -23.68 -7.03 -14.82
CA ASP A 112 -24.20 -6.78 -16.17
C ASP A 112 -23.29 -5.84 -17.02
N ASP A 113 -22.00 -6.19 -17.10
CA ASP A 113 -20.93 -5.45 -17.77
C ASP A 113 -20.60 -4.06 -17.21
N LYS A 114 -21.31 -3.59 -16.18
CA LYS A 114 -20.99 -2.38 -15.44
C LYS A 114 -20.13 -2.69 -14.24
N ASN A 115 -19.18 -1.81 -13.96
CA ASN A 115 -18.38 -1.96 -12.76
C ASN A 115 -19.26 -1.70 -11.52
N ILE A 116 -19.19 -2.59 -10.54
CA ILE A 116 -19.95 -2.45 -9.28
C ILE A 116 -19.43 -1.26 -8.46
N ILE A 117 -18.15 -0.95 -8.63
CA ILE A 117 -17.49 0.19 -7.98
C ILE A 117 -17.41 1.34 -8.98
N SER A 118 -17.85 2.52 -8.52
CA SER A 118 -17.70 3.77 -9.25
C SER A 118 -16.22 4.09 -9.53
N ASP A 119 -15.97 4.84 -10.60
CA ASP A 119 -14.61 5.27 -10.95
C ASP A 119 -13.98 6.12 -9.84
N ASP A 120 -14.77 6.97 -9.17
CA ASP A 120 -14.31 7.78 -8.04
C ASP A 120 -13.81 6.90 -6.88
N ASN A 121 -14.57 5.87 -6.53
CA ASN A 121 -14.18 4.95 -5.45
C ASN A 121 -12.91 4.18 -5.79
N ARG A 122 -12.74 3.78 -7.07
CA ARG A 122 -11.49 3.17 -7.54
C ARG A 122 -10.31 4.13 -7.47
N GLU A 123 -10.51 5.37 -7.89
CA GLU A 123 -9.43 6.35 -7.87
C GLU A 123 -8.96 6.62 -6.44
N VAL A 124 -9.88 6.70 -5.46
CA VAL A 124 -9.52 6.79 -4.04
C VAL A 124 -8.71 5.56 -3.58
N MET A 125 -9.08 4.34 -4.01
CA MET A 125 -8.28 3.14 -3.70
C MET A 125 -6.86 3.24 -4.27
N TRP A 126 -6.71 3.76 -5.49
CA TRP A 126 -5.40 3.97 -6.10
C TRP A 126 -4.58 5.02 -5.37
N GLN A 127 -5.20 6.12 -4.91
CA GLN A 127 -4.53 7.14 -4.10
C GLN A 127 -3.97 6.57 -2.79
N PHE A 128 -4.71 5.67 -2.12
CA PHE A 128 -4.18 4.93 -0.98
C PHE A 128 -2.96 4.08 -1.36
N CYS A 129 -2.99 3.41 -2.52
CA CYS A 129 -1.88 2.60 -3.02
C CYS A 129 -0.64 3.45 -3.30
N GLU A 130 -0.81 4.61 -3.92
CA GLU A 130 0.27 5.57 -4.14
C GLU A 130 0.87 6.06 -2.82
N SER A 131 0.02 6.42 -1.86
CA SER A 131 0.41 6.84 -0.51
C SER A 131 1.27 5.78 0.19
N PHE A 132 0.93 4.49 0.07
CA PHE A 132 1.78 3.41 0.58
C PHE A 132 3.19 3.46 -0.01
N VAL A 133 3.33 3.68 -1.33
CA VAL A 133 4.65 3.76 -1.96
C VAL A 133 5.47 4.91 -1.41
N TYR A 134 4.91 6.11 -1.32
CA TYR A 134 5.63 7.28 -0.77
C TYR A 134 6.08 7.04 0.66
N ILE A 135 5.20 6.48 1.50
CA ILE A 135 5.50 6.20 2.91
C ILE A 135 6.60 5.13 3.03
N LEU A 136 6.51 4.04 2.27
CA LEU A 136 7.47 2.93 2.34
C LEU A 136 8.84 3.32 1.77
N VAL A 137 8.90 4.16 0.73
CA VAL A 137 10.17 4.70 0.22
C VAL A 137 10.84 5.59 1.29
N ASP A 138 10.09 6.48 1.95
CA ASP A 138 10.60 7.30 3.05
C ASP A 138 11.06 6.43 4.24
N TYR A 139 10.32 5.38 4.60
CA TYR A 139 10.74 4.43 5.63
C TYR A 139 12.09 3.79 5.29
N VAL A 140 12.25 3.21 4.10
CA VAL A 140 13.53 2.60 3.69
C VAL A 140 14.66 3.64 3.66
N HIS A 141 14.37 4.85 3.20
CA HIS A 141 15.32 5.96 3.22
C HIS A 141 15.85 6.23 4.63
N ARG A 142 14.96 6.42 5.61
CA ARG A 142 15.32 6.71 6.99
C ARG A 142 16.10 5.57 7.65
N MET A 143 15.65 4.33 7.43
CA MET A 143 16.28 3.14 8.02
C MET A 143 17.70 2.86 7.49
N ARG A 144 18.01 3.29 6.26
CA ARG A 144 19.35 3.14 5.69
C ARG A 144 20.35 4.21 6.14
N VAL A 145 19.87 5.25 6.84
CA VAL A 145 20.66 6.37 7.39
C VAL A 145 21.70 6.88 6.37
N PRO A 146 21.26 7.47 5.24
CA PRO A 146 22.19 7.89 4.20
C PRO A 146 23.16 8.93 4.74
N ARG A 147 24.43 8.78 4.36
CA ARG A 147 25.46 9.79 4.62
C ARG A 147 25.59 10.70 3.41
N THR A 148 25.77 11.98 3.65
CA THR A 148 26.05 12.93 2.57
C THR A 148 27.54 12.91 2.23
N LYS A 149 27.87 12.60 0.98
CA LYS A 149 29.23 12.69 0.44
C LYS A 149 29.32 13.87 -0.53
N LEU A 150 30.34 14.69 -0.37
CA LEU A 150 30.67 15.73 -1.34
C LEU A 150 31.37 15.09 -2.55
N LEU A 151 30.83 15.32 -3.73
CA LEU A 151 31.45 14.91 -5.00
C LEU A 151 32.56 15.88 -5.40
N PRO A 152 33.50 15.49 -6.29
CA PRO A 152 34.57 16.38 -6.75
C PRO A 152 34.09 17.69 -7.40
N ASN A 153 32.87 17.71 -7.94
CA ASN A 153 32.23 18.89 -8.52
C ASN A 153 31.51 19.78 -7.48
N GLY A 154 31.61 19.47 -6.18
CA GLY A 154 30.95 20.21 -5.10
C GLY A 154 29.50 19.80 -4.83
N GLU A 155 28.92 18.88 -5.61
CA GLU A 155 27.56 18.39 -5.37
C GLU A 155 27.50 17.48 -4.14
N LYS A 156 26.45 17.64 -3.34
CA LYS A 156 26.15 16.73 -2.24
C LYS A 156 25.36 15.53 -2.78
N LYS A 157 25.87 14.32 -2.55
CA LYS A 157 25.22 13.06 -2.94
C LYS A 157 24.99 12.18 -1.72
N ALA A 158 23.79 11.65 -1.59
CA ALA A 158 23.47 10.65 -0.60
C ALA A 158 24.13 9.31 -0.91
N VAL A 159 24.75 8.72 0.11
CA VAL A 159 25.37 7.39 0.06
C VAL A 159 24.68 6.53 1.11
N TYR A 160 23.99 5.49 0.64
CA TYR A 160 23.25 4.56 1.49
C TYR A 160 24.12 3.39 1.94
N THR A 161 23.93 2.95 3.18
CA THR A 161 24.45 1.65 3.61
C THR A 161 23.52 0.53 3.09
N LEU A 162 24.08 -0.52 2.48
CA LEU A 162 23.29 -1.61 1.89
C LEU A 162 22.80 -2.67 2.90
N LYS A 163 22.96 -2.42 4.21
CA LYS A 163 22.63 -3.40 5.26
C LYS A 163 21.12 -3.62 5.40
N PHE A 164 20.32 -2.56 5.30
CA PHE A 164 18.86 -2.64 5.42
C PHE A 164 18.20 -2.78 4.04
N LEU A 165 17.51 -3.90 3.82
CA LEU A 165 16.81 -4.24 2.58
C LEU A 165 17.69 -4.08 1.32
N GLY A 166 18.92 -4.60 1.30
CA GLY A 166 19.91 -4.31 0.23
C GLY A 166 19.44 -4.54 -1.21
N TYR A 167 18.44 -5.39 -1.44
CA TYR A 167 17.80 -5.62 -2.75
C TYR A 167 16.89 -4.48 -3.21
N PHE A 168 16.41 -3.62 -2.31
CA PHE A 168 15.47 -2.55 -2.63
C PHE A 168 16.16 -1.37 -3.31
N ASN A 169 15.85 -1.14 -4.58
CA ASN A 169 16.45 -0.07 -5.38
C ASN A 169 15.76 1.27 -5.12
N ILE A 170 16.14 1.93 -4.02
CA ILE A 170 15.52 3.20 -3.61
C ILE A 170 15.63 4.28 -4.69
N ARG A 171 16.75 4.34 -5.42
CA ARG A 171 16.97 5.34 -6.46
C ARG A 171 15.99 5.17 -7.62
N GLU A 172 15.77 3.93 -8.03
CA GLU A 172 14.81 3.63 -9.09
C GLU A 172 13.39 3.97 -8.67
N HIS A 173 12.99 3.60 -7.45
CA HIS A 173 11.67 3.97 -6.93
C HIS A 173 11.50 5.49 -6.83
N CYS A 174 12.49 6.23 -6.32
CA CYS A 174 12.43 7.70 -6.28
C CYS A 174 12.28 8.31 -7.66
N LYS A 175 13.02 7.81 -8.66
CA LYS A 175 12.90 8.28 -10.05
C LYS A 175 11.51 7.98 -10.62
N THR A 176 11.04 6.74 -10.47
CA THR A 176 9.73 6.31 -10.98
C THR A 176 8.61 7.11 -10.35
N TRP A 177 8.72 7.47 -9.08
CA TRP A 177 7.67 8.14 -8.30
C TRP A 177 7.89 9.64 -8.09
N SER A 178 8.91 10.23 -8.71
CA SER A 178 9.27 11.64 -8.53
C SER A 178 9.38 12.05 -7.05
N ILE A 179 10.02 11.19 -6.25
CA ILE A 179 10.20 11.41 -4.81
C ILE A 179 11.54 12.10 -4.57
N ASP A 180 11.46 13.33 -4.07
CA ASP A 180 12.61 14.07 -3.57
C ASP A 180 12.85 13.72 -2.10
N LEU A 181 13.87 12.90 -1.86
CA LEU A 181 14.29 12.55 -0.50
C LEU A 181 15.15 13.67 0.08
N VAL A 182 14.82 14.10 1.30
CA VAL A 182 15.58 15.11 2.04
C VAL A 182 16.72 14.42 2.79
N PHE A 183 17.96 14.88 2.58
CA PHE A 183 19.19 14.29 3.12
C PHE A 183 19.86 15.14 4.19
#